data_AF-A0A1G2V9A2-F1
#
_entry.id   AF-A0A1G2V9A2-F1
#
_cell.length_a   1.000
_cell.length_b   1.000
_cell.length_c   1.000
_cell.angle_alpha   90.00
_cell.angle_beta   90.00
_cell.angle_gamma   90.00
#
_symmetry.space_group_name_H-M   'P 1'
#
loop_
_entity.id
_entity.type
_entity.pdbx_description
1 polymer ?
#
loop_
_entity_poly.entity_id
_entity_poly.type
_entity_poly.pdbx_seq_one_letter_code
_entity_poly.pdbx_strand_id
1 'polypeptide(L)' 'MVTVMIPQNWSGENNLIAVPQRAYAEFLAWQKKIKSIQTFKPTAKEIRELGKARKDFANGKFITLDNLKHELASNSSSAR' A
#
# COMPACT_ATOMS: atom_id res chain seq x y z
N MET A 1 -11.38 -23.64 26.98
CA MET A 1 -11.44 -24.46 25.76
C MET A 1 -12.48 -23.82 24.86
N VAL A 2 -12.10 -23.27 23.70
CA VAL A 2 -13.04 -22.59 22.79
C VAL A 2 -13.33 -23.54 21.64
N THR A 3 -14.54 -24.09 21.59
CA THR A 3 -14.98 -24.98 20.52
C THR A 3 -15.47 -24.13 19.36
N VAL A 4 -14.68 -24.07 18.28
CA VAL A 4 -15.08 -23.40 17.03
C VAL A 4 -15.88 -24.41 16.20
N MET A 5 -17.18 -24.20 16.07
CA MET A 5 -18.05 -25.02 15.22
C MET A 5 -18.03 -24.50 13.78
N ILE A 6 -17.62 -25.34 12.84
CA ILE A 6 -17.61 -25.01 11.41
C ILE A 6 -18.83 -25.68 10.75
N PRO A 7 -19.71 -24.91 10.08
CA PRO A 7 -20.87 -25.44 9.37
C PRO A 7 -20.46 -26.41 8.24
N GLN A 8 -21.16 -27.54 8.14
CA GLN A 8 -20.82 -28.65 7.23
C GLN A 8 -20.86 -28.28 5.73
N ASN A 9 -21.54 -27.18 5.39
CA ASN A 9 -21.65 -26.61 4.05
C ASN A 9 -20.42 -25.76 3.63
N TRP A 10 -19.39 -25.64 4.47
CA TRP A 10 -18.11 -24.98 4.13
C TRP A 10 -17.06 -25.96 3.58
N SER A 11 -17.45 -27.20 3.27
CA SER A 11 -16.57 -28.30 2.85
C SER A 11 -16.12 -28.27 1.38
N GLY A 12 -16.32 -27.16 0.66
CA GLY A 12 -15.92 -27.03 -0.75
C GLY A 12 -14.70 -26.13 -0.88
N GLU A 13 -13.52 -26.71 -1.04
CA GLU A 13 -12.23 -26.17 -1.55
C GLU A 13 -11.77 -24.74 -1.17
N ASN A 14 -12.45 -24.07 -0.25
CA ASN A 14 -12.10 -22.73 0.17
C ASN A 14 -11.27 -22.84 1.44
N ASN A 15 -9.95 -22.81 1.25
CA ASN A 15 -8.91 -22.78 2.28
C ASN A 15 -9.40 -22.11 3.56
N LEU A 16 -9.75 -22.93 4.55
CA LEU A 16 -10.18 -22.46 5.85
C LEU A 16 -8.95 -21.88 6.58
N ILE A 17 -8.86 -20.56 6.65
CA ILE A 17 -7.75 -19.89 7.34
C ILE A 17 -8.19 -19.61 8.77
N ALA A 18 -7.57 -20.30 9.74
CA ALA A 18 -7.75 -19.99 11.15
C ALA A 18 -7.00 -18.69 11.48
N VAL A 19 -7.75 -17.66 11.87
CA VAL A 19 -7.18 -16.36 12.27
C VAL A 19 -7.37 -16.16 13.78
N PRO A 20 -6.32 -15.76 14.53
CA PRO A 20 -6.45 -15.42 15.93
C PRO A 20 -7.50 -14.32 16.18
N GLN A 21 -8.32 -14.49 17.22
CA GLN A 21 -9.44 -13.59 17.52
C GLN A 21 -9.04 -12.11 17.60
N ARG A 22 -7.87 -11.81 18.18
CA ARG A 22 -7.36 -10.44 18.29
C ARG A 22 -7.05 -9.84 16.91
N ALA A 23 -6.35 -10.58 16.07
CA ALA A 23 -6.01 -10.15 14.71
C ALA A 23 -7.26 -9.91 13.85
N TYR A 24 -8.29 -10.75 14.00
CA TYR A 24 -9.56 -10.56 13.30
C TYR A 24 -10.32 -9.31 13.79
N ALA A 25 -10.33 -9.06 15.10
CA ALA A 25 -10.96 -7.87 15.67
C ALA A 25 -10.27 -6.57 15.21
N GLU A 26 -8.94 -6.57 15.14
CA GLU A 26 -8.14 -5.46 14.62
C GLU A 26 -8.42 -5.23 13.12
N PHE A 27 -8.45 -6.30 12.32
CA PHE A 27 -8.79 -6.22 10.90
C PHE A 27 -10.18 -5.61 10.68
N LEU A 28 -11.19 -6.06 11.43
CA LEU A 28 -12.54 -5.49 11.33
C LEU A 28 -12.59 -4.01 11.77
N ALA A 29 -11.82 -3.63 12.79
CA ALA A 29 -11.71 -2.24 13.21
C ALA A 29 -11.06 -1.37 12.13
N TRP A 30 -10.01 -1.88 11.47
CA TRP A 30 -9.39 -1.23 10.31
C TRP A 30 -10.37 -1.12 9.15
N GLN A 31 -11.03 -2.21 8.75
CA GLN A 31 -12.01 -2.20 7.67
C GLN A 31 -13.14 -1.18 7.91
N LYS A 32 -13.62 -1.03 9.14
CA LYS A 32 -14.63 -0.03 9.52
C LYS A 32 -14.12 1.41 9.51
N LYS A 33 -12.87 1.65 9.93
CA LYS A 33 -12.22 2.97 9.86
C LYS A 33 -11.91 3.34 8.41
N ILE A 34 -11.67 2.35 7.58
CA ILE A 34 -11.19 2.46 6.22
C ILE A 34 -12.33 2.16 5.23
N LYS A 35 -13.52 2.73 5.45
CA LYS A 35 -14.67 2.61 4.54
C LYS A 35 -14.40 3.09 3.11
N SER A 36 -13.28 3.79 2.89
CA SER A 36 -12.83 4.30 1.61
C SER A 36 -11.30 4.35 1.56
N ILE A 37 -10.60 3.22 1.68
CA ILE A 37 -9.43 3.09 0.81
C ILE A 37 -10.05 2.95 -0.57
N GLN A 38 -10.14 4.07 -1.30
CA GLN A 38 -10.13 3.94 -2.74
C GLN A 38 -8.87 3.16 -3.03
N THR A 39 -9.02 1.89 -3.39
CA THR A 39 -7.90 1.07 -3.84
C THR A 39 -7.20 1.92 -4.88
N PHE A 40 -6.02 2.44 -4.54
CA PHE A 40 -5.28 3.32 -5.43
C PHE A 40 -5.08 2.52 -6.70
N LYS A 41 -5.81 2.89 -7.75
CA LYS A 41 -5.71 2.29 -9.07
C LYS A 41 -4.76 3.19 -9.84
N PRO A 42 -3.46 2.85 -9.88
CA PRO A 42 -2.53 3.66 -10.64
C PRO A 42 -2.99 3.70 -12.09
N THR A 43 -2.98 4.90 -12.64
CA THR A 43 -3.19 5.13 -14.06
C THR A 43 -2.04 4.50 -14.87
N ALA A 44 -2.28 4.22 -16.16
CA ALA A 44 -1.24 3.68 -17.03
C ALA A 44 0.01 4.57 -17.11
N LYS A 45 -0.15 5.88 -16.91
CA LYS A 45 0.95 6.85 -16.84
C LYS A 45 1.79 6.64 -15.59
N GLU A 46 1.17 6.55 -14.42
CA GLU A 46 1.86 6.34 -13.14
C GLU A 46 2.61 5.00 -13.10
N ILE A 47 2.06 3.95 -13.72
CA ILE A 47 2.75 2.65 -13.85
C ILE A 47 4.04 2.80 -14.67
N ARG A 48 3.98 3.54 -15.78
CA ARG A 48 5.15 3.81 -16.62
C ARG A 48 6.20 4.65 -15.90
N GLU A 49 5.76 5.68 -15.18
CA GLU A 49 6.64 6.54 -14.37
C GLU A 49 7.33 5.75 -13.25
N LEU A 50 6.61 4.86 -12.57
CA LEU A 50 7.19 3.94 -11.58
C LEU A 50 8.22 2.99 -12.21
N GLY A 51 7.92 2.45 -13.40
CA GLY A 51 8.86 1.61 -14.13
C GLY A 51 10.15 2.35 -14.50
N LYS A 52 10.03 3.61 -14.92
CA LYS A 52 11.17 4.49 -15.19
C LYS A 52 11.94 4.80 -13.91
N ALA A 53 11.27 5.18 -12.83
CA ALA A 53 11.88 5.48 -11.54
C ALA A 53 12.69 4.30 -11.00
N ARG A 54 12.17 3.06 -11.13
CA ARG A 54 12.90 1.84 -10.74
C ARG A 54 14.17 1.65 -11.55
N LYS A 55 14.14 1.90 -12.86
CA LYS A 55 15.32 1.82 -13.73
C LYS A 55 16.33 2.92 -13.41
N ASP A 56 15.87 4.15 -13.20
CA ASP A 56 16.73 5.28 -12.84
C ASP A 56 17.42 5.04 -11.49
N PHE A 57 16.69 4.51 -10.50
CA PHE A 57 17.26 4.10 -9.21
C PHE A 57 18.33 3.01 -9.37
N ALA A 58 18.06 1.96 -10.14
CA ALA A 58 19.02 0.89 -10.40
C ALA A 58 20.30 1.40 -11.11
N ASN A 59 20.17 2.45 -11.93
CA ASN A 59 21.29 3.11 -12.61
C ASN A 59 21.99 4.17 -11.75
N GLY A 60 21.64 4.30 -10.46
CA GLY A 60 22.21 5.30 -9.56
C GLY A 60 21.75 6.74 -9.82
N LYS A 61 20.72 6.94 -10.64
CA LYS A 61 20.14 8.26 -10.96
C LYS A 61 19.08 8.63 -9.92
N PHE A 62 19.53 8.93 -8.71
CA PHE A 62 18.69 9.46 -7.64
C PHE A 62 19.32 10.71 -7.04
N ILE A 63 18.48 11.60 -6.53
CA ILE A 63 18.92 12.79 -5.79
C ILE A 63 18.77 12.55 -4.29
N THR A 64 19.69 13.11 -3.51
CA THR A 64 19.57 13.10 -2.04
C THR A 64 18.53 14.13 -1.60
N LEU A 65 18.03 13.97 -0.36
CA LEU A 65 17.07 14.92 0.21
C LEU A 65 17.64 16.35 0.27
N ASP A 66 18.95 16.51 0.48
CA ASP A 66 19.60 17.81 0.53
C ASP A 66 19.67 18.45 -0.86
N ASN A 67 19.98 17.67 -1.90
CA ASN A 67 19.93 18.15 -3.28
C ASN A 67 18.51 18.54 -3.69
N LEU A 68 17.50 17.75 -3.30
CA LEU A 68 16.10 18.06 -3.55
C LEU A 68 15.68 19.38 -2.88
N LYS A 69 16.07 19.61 -1.62
CA LYS A 69 15.79 20.87 -0.91
C LYS A 69 16.44 22.06 -1.60
N HIS A 70 17.67 21.90 -2.06
CA HIS A 70 18.39 22.95 -2.78
C HIS A 70 17.72 23.28 -4.14
N GLU A 71 17.30 22.27 -4.89
CA GLU A 71 16.58 22.45 -6.16
C GLU A 71 15.19 23.08 -5.97
N LEU A 72 14.46 22.70 -4.92
CA LEU A 72 13.15 23.29 -4.62
C LEU A 72 13.28 24.74 -4.13
N ALA A 73 14.31 25.03 -3.32
CA ALA A 73 14.60 26.38 -2.85
C ALA A 73 15.00 27.30 -4.02
N SER A 74 15.84 26.84 -4.96
CA SER A 74 16.21 27.62 -6.14
C SER A 74 15.02 27.89 -7.06
N ASN A 75 14.14 26.90 -7.26
CA ASN A 75 12.95 27.05 -8.10
C ASN A 75 11.88 27.99 -7.50
N SER A 76 11.79 28.05 -6.16
CA SER A 76 10.92 29.02 -5.47
C SER A 76 11.39 30.48 -5.61
N SER A 77 12.67 30.71 -5.93
CA SER A 77 13.22 32.05 -6.16
C SER A 77 13.06 32.56 -7.60
N SER A 78 12.78 31.67 -8.56
CA SER A 78 12.61 32.00 -9.97
C SER A 78 11.15 32.34 -10.35
N ALA A 79 10.23 32.30 -9.38
CA ALA A 79 8.80 32.60 -9.57
C ALA A 79 8.40 34.01 -9.07
N ARG A 80 9.35 34.94 -9.00
CA ARG A 80 9.12 36.37 -8.73
C ARG A 80 9.64 37.24 -9.86
#